data_AF-A0A537ZWW1-F1
#
_entry.id   AF-A0A537ZWW1-F1
#
_cell.length_a   1.000
_cell.length_b   1.000
_cell.length_c   1.000
_cell.angle_alpha   90.00
_cell.angle_beta   90.00
_cell.angle_gamma   90.00
#
_symmetry.space_group_name_H-M   'P 1'
#
loop_
_entity.id
_entity.type
_entity.pdbx_description
1 polymer ?
#
loop_
_entity_poly.entity_id
_entity_poly.type
_entity_poly.pdbx_seq_one_letter_code
_entity_poly.pdbx_strand_id
1 'polypeptide(L)'
;PWVPTAISGVNLAITAAAAAALYSPFGIGGIVAATVIATAVSVFAQTAVLRRQLGRLELGRLTWTTARVCAAAAALAGVSYGVWYILDQVLGRGLAAQIVSLGAALGTGALVYAAAITAFRIPEAHQIWRLLRRRA
;
A
#
# COMPACT_ATOMS: atom_id res chain seq x y z
N PRO A 1 -21.87 -18.40 -20.18
CA PRO A 1 -20.80 -19.44 -20.05
C PRO A 1 -19.37 -18.93 -20.33
N TRP A 2 -19.15 -17.95 -21.20
CA TRP A 2 -17.80 -17.49 -21.62
C TRP A 2 -17.35 -16.14 -21.04
N VAL A 3 -18.27 -15.45 -20.36
CA VAL A 3 -18.06 -14.14 -19.73
C VAL A 3 -16.89 -14.18 -18.72
N PRO A 4 -16.74 -15.21 -17.87
CA PRO A 4 -15.60 -15.28 -16.94
C PRO A 4 -14.26 -15.41 -17.68
N THR A 5 -14.19 -16.25 -18.71
CA THR A 5 -12.95 -16.56 -19.44
C THR A 5 -12.46 -15.38 -20.28
N ALA A 6 -13.36 -14.71 -20.99
CA ALA A 6 -13.03 -13.51 -21.77
C ALA A 6 -12.50 -12.38 -20.87
N ILE A 7 -13.08 -12.26 -19.67
CA ILE A 7 -12.70 -11.25 -18.71
C ILE A 7 -11.34 -11.55 -18.07
N SER A 8 -11.05 -12.81 -17.78
CA SER A 8 -9.71 -13.25 -17.36
C SER A 8 -8.66 -13.01 -18.45
N GLY A 9 -8.99 -13.26 -19.72
CA GLY A 9 -8.10 -13.00 -20.85
C GLY A 9 -7.72 -11.52 -21.01
N VAL A 10 -8.68 -10.61 -20.87
CA VAL A 10 -8.44 -9.16 -20.90
C VAL A 10 -7.58 -8.71 -19.71
N ASN A 11 -7.84 -9.25 -18.51
CA ASN A 11 -7.00 -8.96 -17.34
C ASN A 11 -5.54 -9.37 -17.58
N LEU A 12 -5.33 -10.58 -18.12
CA LEU A 12 -4.00 -11.11 -18.42
C LEU A 12 -3.25 -10.23 -19.44
N ALA A 13 -3.95 -9.77 -20.48
CA ALA A 13 -3.37 -8.92 -21.51
C ALA A 13 -2.94 -7.54 -20.96
N ILE A 14 -3.76 -6.93 -20.10
CA ILE A 14 -3.43 -5.64 -19.46
C ILE A 14 -2.24 -5.81 -18.51
N THR A 15 -2.23 -6.86 -17.67
CA THR A 15 -1.09 -7.17 -16.79
C THR A 15 0.20 -7.39 -17.57
N ALA A 16 0.16 -8.16 -18.67
CA ALA A 16 1.33 -8.45 -19.50
C ALA A 16 1.85 -7.21 -20.23
N ALA A 17 0.96 -6.38 -20.79
CA ALA A 17 1.34 -5.15 -21.46
C ALA A 17 2.02 -4.15 -20.52
N ALA A 18 1.53 -4.04 -19.28
CA ALA A 18 2.13 -3.18 -18.27
C ALA A 18 3.48 -3.70 -17.75
N ALA A 19 3.63 -5.01 -17.58
CA ALA A 19 4.92 -5.61 -17.24
C ALA A 19 5.96 -5.37 -18.35
N ALA A 20 5.55 -5.50 -19.62
CA ALA A 20 6.41 -5.28 -20.78
C ALA A 20 6.82 -3.81 -20.97
N ALA A 21 5.89 -2.87 -20.85
CA ALA A 21 6.15 -1.44 -21.04
C ALA A 21 7.15 -0.88 -20.00
N LEU A 22 7.23 -1.51 -18.84
CA LEU A 22 7.93 -0.97 -17.69
C LEU A 22 9.30 -1.62 -17.42
N TYR A 23 9.60 -2.73 -18.11
CA TYR A 23 10.89 -3.40 -18.05
C TYR A 23 12.04 -2.57 -18.65
N SER A 24 11.73 -1.66 -19.59
CA SER A 24 12.72 -0.98 -20.42
C SER A 24 13.66 0.07 -19.77
N PRO A 25 13.35 0.81 -18.67
CA PRO A 25 14.14 2.02 -18.35
C PRO A 25 15.08 2.04 -17.10
N PHE A 26 15.03 1.13 -16.10
CA PHE A 26 15.52 1.48 -14.73
C PHE A 26 16.57 0.58 -14.01
N GLY A 27 17.20 -0.42 -14.65
CA GLY A 27 18.27 -1.21 -13.99
C GLY A 27 17.84 -1.98 -12.72
N ILE A 28 18.72 -2.16 -11.71
CA ILE A 28 18.41 -2.94 -10.47
C ILE A 28 17.30 -2.29 -9.63
N GLY A 29 17.30 -0.96 -9.47
CA GLY A 29 16.20 -0.23 -8.84
C GLY A 29 14.90 -0.33 -9.65
N GLY A 30 15.03 -0.51 -10.96
CA GLY A 30 13.94 -0.80 -11.88
C GLY A 30 13.20 -2.10 -11.58
N ILE A 31 13.83 -3.12 -11.01
CA ILE A 31 13.18 -4.38 -10.67
C ILE A 31 12.16 -4.17 -9.53
N VAL A 32 12.55 -3.43 -8.49
CA VAL A 32 11.67 -3.13 -7.35
C VAL A 32 10.55 -2.18 -7.77
N ALA A 33 10.89 -1.13 -8.53
CA ALA A 33 9.90 -0.21 -9.09
C ALA A 33 8.93 -0.94 -10.03
N ALA A 34 9.42 -1.87 -10.84
CA ALA A 34 8.61 -2.66 -11.74
C ALA A 34 7.63 -3.57 -11.00
N THR A 35 8.04 -4.14 -9.85
CA THR A 35 7.16 -4.96 -9.02
C THR A 35 5.98 -4.15 -8.47
N VAL A 36 6.25 -2.95 -7.94
CA VAL A 36 5.21 -2.06 -7.39
C VAL A 36 4.25 -1.62 -8.49
N ILE A 37 4.78 -1.23 -9.64
CA ILE A 37 3.95 -0.73 -10.74
C ILE A 37 3.17 -1.89 -11.41
N ALA A 38 3.77 -3.07 -11.59
CA ALA A 38 3.06 -4.26 -12.08
C ALA A 38 1.92 -4.67 -11.15
N THR A 39 2.14 -4.57 -9.83
CA THR A 39 1.09 -4.80 -8.82
C THR A 39 -0.02 -3.75 -8.95
N ALA A 40 0.34 -2.47 -9.06
CA ALA A 40 -0.63 -1.39 -9.23
C ALA A 40 -1.49 -1.61 -10.50
N VAL A 41 -0.86 -1.92 -11.63
CA VAL A 41 -1.58 -2.17 -12.87
C VAL A 41 -2.47 -3.41 -12.78
N SER A 42 -2.01 -4.48 -12.13
CA SER A 42 -2.85 -5.66 -11.89
C SER A 42 -4.11 -5.31 -11.08
N VAL A 43 -3.98 -4.49 -10.04
CA VAL A 43 -5.13 -4.01 -9.24
C VAL A 43 -6.09 -3.17 -10.09
N PHE A 44 -5.57 -2.26 -10.92
CA PHE A 44 -6.40 -1.44 -11.82
C PHE A 44 -7.13 -2.30 -12.87
N ALA A 45 -6.44 -3.27 -13.47
CA ALA A 45 -6.99 -4.19 -14.45
C ALA A 45 -8.14 -5.01 -13.83
N GLN A 46 -7.92 -5.60 -12.65
CA GLN A 46 -8.92 -6.35 -11.90
C GLN A 46 -10.13 -5.47 -11.56
N THR A 47 -9.90 -4.22 -11.15
CA THR A 47 -10.98 -3.28 -10.81
C THR A 47 -11.85 -2.95 -12.03
N ALA A 48 -11.23 -2.68 -13.19
CA ALA A 48 -11.94 -2.40 -14.44
C ALA A 48 -12.77 -3.60 -14.92
N VAL A 49 -12.23 -4.81 -14.72
CA VAL A 49 -12.87 -6.09 -15.01
C VAL A 49 -14.07 -6.35 -14.08
N LEU A 50 -13.87 -6.24 -12.75
CA LEU A 50 -14.93 -6.46 -11.76
C LEU A 50 -16.07 -5.46 -11.93
N ARG A 51 -15.76 -4.22 -12.32
CA ARG A 51 -16.76 -3.18 -12.60
C ARG A 51 -17.79 -3.65 -13.64
N ARG A 52 -17.34 -4.39 -14.67
CA ARG A 52 -18.21 -4.89 -15.73
C ARG A 52 -19.04 -6.10 -15.30
N GLN A 53 -18.55 -6.90 -14.35
CA GLN A 53 -19.26 -8.10 -13.87
C GLN A 53 -20.28 -7.80 -12.76
N LEU A 54 -19.95 -6.90 -11.82
CA LEU A 54 -20.77 -6.61 -10.65
C LEU A 54 -21.76 -5.46 -10.86
N GLY A 55 -21.67 -4.72 -11.97
CA GLY A 55 -22.57 -3.62 -12.34
C GLY A 55 -22.44 -2.35 -11.48
N ARG A 56 -22.32 -2.47 -10.15
CA ARG A 56 -22.09 -1.38 -9.19
C ARG A 56 -21.03 -1.79 -8.17
N LEU A 57 -19.77 -1.51 -8.48
CA LEU A 57 -18.78 -1.30 -7.42
C LEU A 57 -19.13 0.03 -6.74
N GLU A 58 -19.13 0.10 -5.40
CA GLU A 58 -19.15 1.36 -4.66
C GLU A 58 -17.82 2.11 -4.89
N LEU A 59 -17.51 2.47 -6.13
CA LEU A 59 -16.22 3.05 -6.54
C LEU A 59 -15.92 4.31 -5.75
N GLY A 60 -16.93 5.13 -5.44
CA GLY A 60 -16.76 6.31 -4.59
C GLY A 60 -16.30 5.96 -3.17
N ARG A 61 -16.81 4.87 -2.59
CA ARG A 61 -16.38 4.41 -1.26
C ARG A 61 -14.99 3.78 -1.33
N LEU A 62 -14.73 2.97 -2.34
CA LEU A 62 -13.44 2.32 -2.55
C LEU A 62 -12.33 3.35 -2.77
N THR A 63 -12.52 4.30 -3.70
CA THR A 63 -11.54 5.36 -3.98
C THR A 63 -11.33 6.26 -2.77
N TRP A 64 -12.40 6.57 -2.02
CA TRP A 64 -12.30 7.33 -0.78
C TRP A 64 -11.49 6.60 0.30
N THR A 65 -11.76 5.31 0.52
CA THR A 65 -10.98 4.48 1.45
C THR A 65 -9.52 4.37 0.99
N THR A 66 -9.28 4.12 -0.30
CA THR A 66 -7.93 4.08 -0.88
C THR A 66 -7.19 5.40 -0.65
N ALA A 67 -7.81 6.54 -0.94
CA ALA A 67 -7.19 7.86 -0.75
C ALA A 67 -6.79 8.10 0.71
N ARG A 68 -7.65 7.72 1.66
CA ARG A 68 -7.35 7.84 3.10
C ARG A 68 -6.23 6.93 3.55
N VAL A 69 -6.20 5.70 3.06
CA VAL A 69 -5.10 4.74 3.34
C VAL A 69 -3.79 5.26 2.75
N CYS A 70 -3.81 5.79 1.51
CA CYS A 70 -2.64 6.41 0.89
C CYS A 70 -2.15 7.63 1.69
N ALA A 71 -3.06 8.49 2.18
CA ALA A 71 -2.70 9.63 3.02
C ALA A 71 -2.08 9.18 4.36
N ALA A 72 -2.64 8.15 5.01
CA ALA A 72 -2.07 7.58 6.22
C ALA A 72 -0.69 6.95 5.97
N ALA A 73 -0.53 6.24 4.85
CA ALA A 73 0.75 5.64 4.46
C ALA A 73 1.82 6.71 4.17
N ALA A 74 1.44 7.82 3.53
CA ALA A 74 2.34 8.96 3.31
C ALA A 74 2.77 9.61 4.63
N ALA A 75 1.85 9.76 5.59
CA ALA A 75 2.17 10.26 6.93
C ALA A 75 3.13 9.31 7.68
N LEU A 76 2.89 8.00 7.62
CA LEU A 76 3.83 7.00 8.16
C LEU A 76 5.20 7.14 7.51
N ALA A 77 5.26 7.22 6.18
CA ALA A 77 6.53 7.30 5.47
C ALA A 77 7.31 8.56 5.87
N GLY A 78 6.64 9.71 5.95
CA GLY A 78 7.25 10.97 6.38
C GLY A 78 7.77 10.92 7.81
N VAL A 79 6.98 10.39 8.75
CA VAL A 79 7.40 10.32 10.15
C VAL A 79 8.49 9.28 10.38
N SER A 80 8.37 8.08 9.80
CA SER A 80 9.42 7.07 9.87
C SER A 80 10.73 7.58 9.29
N TYR A 81 10.68 8.26 8.14
CA TYR A 81 11.88 8.85 7.54
C TYR A 81 12.48 9.95 8.43
N GLY A 82 11.66 10.86 8.95
CA GLY A 82 12.14 11.94 9.82
C GLY A 82 12.75 11.42 11.12
N VAL A 83 12.09 10.45 11.77
CA VAL A 83 12.58 9.83 13.01
C VAL A 83 13.88 9.06 12.73
N TRP A 84 13.92 8.26 11.66
CA TRP A 84 15.14 7.58 11.26
C TRP A 84 16.28 8.56 11.00
N TYR A 85 16.05 9.61 10.21
CA TYR A 85 17.06 10.60 9.85
C TYR A 85 17.64 11.31 11.08
N ILE A 86 16.80 11.72 12.02
CA ILE A 86 17.25 12.38 13.25
C ILE A 86 18.04 11.39 14.13
N LEU A 87 17.55 10.16 14.32
CA LEU A 87 18.24 9.19 15.16
C LEU A 87 19.55 8.70 14.54
N ASP A 88 19.62 8.52 13.22
CA ASP A 88 20.82 8.09 12.51
C ASP A 88 21.94 9.14 12.65
N GLN A 89 21.59 10.43 12.58
CA GLN A 89 22.54 11.53 12.78
C GLN A 89 23.09 11.59 14.22
N VAL A 90 22.29 11.20 15.22
CA VAL A 90 22.66 11.31 16.65
C VAL A 90 23.35 10.06 17.17
N LEU A 91 22.90 8.86 16.80
CA LEU A 91 23.45 7.59 17.29
C LEU A 91 24.66 7.09 16.46
N GLY A 92 24.86 7.62 15.26
CA GLY A 92 25.96 7.24 14.37
C GLY A 92 25.78 5.89 13.68
N ARG A 93 26.82 5.42 12.97
CA ARG A 93 26.75 4.29 12.02
C ARG A 93 26.98 2.88 12.61
N GLY A 94 26.85 2.71 13.93
CA GLY A 94 27.01 1.40 14.57
C GLY A 94 25.83 0.45 14.31
N LEU A 95 26.05 -0.87 14.28
CA LEU A 95 24.96 -1.84 14.05
C LEU A 95 23.85 -1.74 15.12
N ALA A 96 24.22 -1.59 16.40
CA ALA A 96 23.25 -1.40 17.48
C ALA A 96 22.47 -0.08 17.31
N ALA A 97 23.14 0.99 16.87
CA ALA A 97 22.52 2.27 16.57
C ALA A 97 21.53 2.17 15.39
N GLN A 98 21.84 1.38 14.37
CA GLN A 98 20.95 1.13 13.24
C GLN A 98 19.71 0.32 13.66
N ILE A 99 19.87 -0.69 14.52
CA ILE A 99 18.73 -1.46 15.04
C ILE A 99 17.79 -0.54 15.84
N VAL A 100 18.34 0.31 16.71
CA VAL A 100 17.55 1.22 17.54
C VAL A 100 16.88 2.31 16.69
N SER A 101 17.62 2.94 15.76
CA SER A 101 17.06 3.98 14.89
C SER A 101 15.96 3.44 13.97
N LEU A 102 16.18 2.27 13.36
CA LEU A 102 15.18 1.63 12.50
C LEU A 102 13.98 1.14 13.32
N GLY A 103 14.21 0.54 14.48
CA GLY A 103 13.15 0.09 15.39
C GLY A 103 12.28 1.25 15.88
N ALA A 104 12.92 2.35 16.30
CA ALA A 104 12.22 3.56 16.72
C ALA A 104 11.40 4.16 15.56
N ALA A 105 12.01 4.29 14.36
CA ALA A 105 11.35 4.83 13.18
C ALA A 105 10.14 4.00 12.73
N LEU A 106 10.25 2.66 12.76
CA LEU A 106 9.15 1.75 12.47
C LEU A 106 8.06 1.84 13.54
N GLY A 107 8.44 1.89 14.82
CA GLY A 107 7.50 2.04 15.93
C GLY A 107 6.71 3.34 15.86
N THR A 108 7.39 4.48 15.69
CA THR A 108 6.74 5.78 15.56
C THR A 108 5.87 5.87 14.31
N GLY A 109 6.35 5.34 13.19
CA GLY A 109 5.56 5.28 11.95
C GLY A 109 4.28 4.48 12.11
N ALA A 110 4.37 3.29 12.71
CA ALA A 110 3.22 2.44 12.99
C ALA A 110 2.19 3.11 13.90
N LEU A 111 2.64 3.82 14.94
CA LEU A 111 1.77 4.60 15.81
C LEU A 111 1.07 5.73 15.06
N VAL A 112 1.80 6.46 14.22
CA VAL A 112 1.22 7.55 13.39
C VAL A 112 0.23 7.00 12.37
N TYR A 113 0.51 5.86 11.76
CA TYR A 113 -0.43 5.20 10.85
C TYR A 113 -1.72 4.77 11.55
N ALA A 114 -1.59 4.14 12.72
CA ALA A 114 -2.74 3.76 13.54
C ALA A 114 -3.55 5.00 13.97
N ALA A 115 -2.88 6.07 14.38
CA ALA A 115 -3.51 7.34 14.72
C ALA A 115 -4.20 7.99 13.51
N ALA A 116 -3.57 7.99 12.33
CA ALA A 116 -4.15 8.55 11.11
C ALA A 116 -5.39 7.77 10.67
N ILE A 117 -5.33 6.43 10.68
CA ILE A 117 -6.48 5.58 10.33
C ILE A 117 -7.65 5.77 11.31
N THR A 118 -7.36 5.88 12.61
CA THR A 118 -8.39 6.11 13.63
C THR A 118 -8.99 7.51 13.52
N ALA A 119 -8.16 8.54 13.28
CA ALA A 119 -8.61 9.92 13.03
C ALA A 119 -9.47 10.02 11.76
N PHE A 120 -9.10 9.30 10.70
CA PHE A 120 -9.92 9.18 9.50
C PHE A 120 -11.19 8.35 9.74
N ARG A 121 -11.46 7.78 10.93
CA ARG A 121 -12.67 7.00 11.22
C ARG A 121 -13.00 5.99 10.10
N ILE A 122 -11.97 5.30 9.61
CA ILE A 122 -12.15 4.27 8.60
C ILE A 122 -13.01 3.15 9.25
N PRO A 123 -14.18 2.80 8.68
CA PRO A 123 -15.10 1.80 9.27
C PRO A 123 -14.40 0.48 9.62
N GLU A 124 -13.46 0.08 8.79
CA GLU A 124 -12.65 -1.14 8.89
C GLU A 124 -11.71 -1.09 10.11
N ALA A 125 -11.20 0.08 10.47
CA ALA A 125 -10.37 0.27 11.66
C ALA A 125 -11.16 -0.02 12.95
N HIS A 126 -12.43 0.39 12.98
CA HIS A 126 -13.32 0.11 14.10
C HIS A 126 -13.71 -1.36 14.19
N GLN A 127 -13.64 -2.12 13.10
CA GLN A 127 -13.79 -3.59 13.16
C GLN A 127 -12.56 -4.23 13.81
N ILE A 128 -11.37 -3.81 13.41
CA ILE A 128 -10.10 -4.32 13.97
C ILE A 128 -10.00 -4.02 15.48
N TRP A 129 -10.27 -2.78 15.90
CA TRP A 129 -10.25 -2.41 17.33
C TRP A 129 -11.27 -3.18 18.16
N ARG A 130 -12.42 -3.52 17.59
CA ARG A 130 -13.48 -4.27 18.27
C ARG A 130 -13.14 -5.75 18.42
N LEU A 131 -12.39 -6.32 17.48
CA LEU A 131 -11.85 -7.68 17.58
C LEU A 131 -10.70 -7.73 18.61
N LEU A 132 -9.82 -6.73 18.62
CA LEU A 132 -8.73 -6.64 19.58
C LEU A 132 -9.25 -6.49 21.01
N ARG A 133 -10.27 -5.63 21.23
CA ARG A 133 -10.96 -5.47 22.52
C ARG A 133 -11.78 -6.68 22.97
N ARG A 134 -12.04 -7.67 22.11
CA ARG A 134 -12.71 -8.93 22.49
C ARG A 134 -11.74 -10.03 22.91
N ARG A 135 -10.46 -9.87 22.62
CA ARG A 135 -9.39 -10.83 22.98
C ARG A 135 -8.58 -10.41 24.21
N ALA A 136 -8.66 -9.14 24.60
CA ALA A 136 -8.13 -8.61 25.86
C ALA A 136 -9.24 -8.63 26.92
#